data_AF-A0A7I8DKD9-F1
#
_entry.id   AF-A0A7I8DKD9-F1
#
_cell.length_a   1.000
_cell.length_b   1.000
_cell.length_c   1.000
_cell.angle_alpha   90.00
_cell.angle_beta   90.00
_cell.angle_gamma   90.00
#
_symmetry.space_group_name_H-M   'P 1'
#
loop_
_entity.id
_entity.type
_entity.pdbx_description
1 polymer ?
#
loop_
_entity_poly.entity_id
_entity_poly.type
_entity_poly.pdbx_seq_one_letter_code
_entity_poly.pdbx_strand_id
1 'polypeptide(L)'
;MEKGGDMYMIVHILLGLLLAFVLWKLLKISFKTIVWLVLIGLIVALIAPGMLFVVGGIGFVILSVLGGLVLLTLFGFFFLDGD
;
A
#
# COMPACT_ATOMS: atom_id res chain seq x y z
N MET A 1 4.89 12.15 -40.59
CA MET A 1 3.83 12.20 -39.54
C MET A 1 4.18 11.12 -38.53
N GLU A 2 5.04 11.42 -37.55
CA GLU A 2 5.55 10.41 -36.60
C GLU A 2 5.68 10.93 -35.15
N LYS A 3 5.34 12.20 -34.88
CA LYS A 3 5.50 12.79 -33.53
C LYS A 3 4.42 12.37 -32.52
N GLY A 4 3.36 11.70 -32.96
CA GLY A 4 2.26 11.28 -32.09
C GLY A 4 2.63 10.07 -31.22
N GLY A 5 3.23 9.03 -31.81
CA GLY A 5 3.49 7.74 -31.15
C GLY A 5 4.47 7.82 -29.98
N ASP A 6 5.55 8.59 -30.12
CA ASP A 6 6.58 8.74 -29.08
C ASP A 6 6.00 9.39 -27.81
N MET A 7 5.05 10.32 -27.97
CA MET A 7 4.42 11.02 -26.85
C MET A 7 3.57 10.06 -26.00
N TYR A 8 2.84 9.12 -26.64
CA TYR A 8 2.08 8.10 -25.92
C TYR A 8 2.99 7.11 -25.18
N MET A 9 4.10 6.72 -25.78
CA MET A 9 5.08 5.81 -25.16
C MET A 9 5.72 6.45 -23.91
N ILE A 10 6.09 7.73 -23.99
CA ILE A 10 6.64 8.49 -22.85
C ILE A 10 5.61 8.59 -21.71
N VAL A 11 4.33 8.86 -22.04
CA VAL A 11 3.27 8.92 -21.02
C VAL A 11 3.06 7.57 -20.35
N HIS A 12 3.11 6.46 -21.10
CA HIS A 12 2.96 5.12 -20.54
C HIS A 12 4.09 4.78 -19.55
N ILE A 13 5.34 5.06 -19.93
CA ILE A 13 6.51 4.87 -19.07
C ILE A 13 6.40 5.72 -17.80
N LEU A 14 5.97 6.98 -17.92
CA LEU A 14 5.77 7.87 -16.77
C LEU A 14 4.66 7.38 -15.84
N LEU A 15 3.55 6.86 -16.39
CA LEU A 15 2.46 6.28 -15.62
C LEU A 15 2.90 5.03 -14.85
N GLY A 16 3.62 4.12 -15.51
CA GLY A 16 4.21 2.95 -14.86
C GLY A 16 5.19 3.33 -13.75
N LEU A 17 6.05 4.33 -13.97
CA LEU A 17 6.98 4.84 -12.97
C LEU A 17 6.25 5.46 -11.76
N LEU A 18 5.19 6.23 -12.02
CA LEU A 18 4.36 6.83 -10.98
C LEU A 18 3.68 5.75 -10.12
N LEU A 19 3.10 4.73 -10.76
CA LEU A 19 2.48 3.59 -10.09
C LEU A 19 3.51 2.81 -9.25
N ALA A 20 4.69 2.51 -9.81
CA ALA A 20 5.76 1.84 -9.08
C ALA A 20 6.21 2.65 -7.85
N PHE A 21 6.30 3.98 -7.99
CA PHE A 21 6.64 4.86 -6.87
C PHE A 21 5.56 4.87 -5.77
N VAL A 22 4.28 4.89 -6.16
CA VAL A 22 3.14 4.80 -5.24
C VAL A 22 3.14 3.46 -4.52
N LEU A 23 3.33 2.36 -5.26
CA LEU A 23 3.39 1.00 -4.70
C LEU A 23 4.53 0.86 -3.69
N TRP A 24 5.71 1.37 -4.02
CA TRP A 24 6.87 1.38 -3.14
C TRP A 24 6.61 2.14 -1.85
N LYS A 25 6.00 3.33 -1.94
CA LYS A 25 5.62 4.12 -0.76
C LYS A 25 4.60 3.38 0.11
N LEU A 26 3.56 2.82 -0.49
CA LEU A 26 2.52 2.06 0.21
C LEU A 26 3.10 0.86 0.94
N LEU A 27 3.99 0.10 0.30
CA LEU A 27 4.65 -1.04 0.90
C LEU A 27 5.50 -0.61 2.11
N LYS A 28 6.29 0.46 1.96
CA LYS A 28 7.15 0.99 3.03
C LYS A 28 6.34 1.49 4.23
N ILE A 29 5.21 2.16 3.98
CA ILE A 29 4.28 2.59 5.04
C ILE A 29 3.66 1.37 5.72
N SER A 30 3.22 0.37 4.95
CA SER A 30 2.63 -0.85 5.47
C SER A 30 3.58 -1.60 6.41
N PHE A 31 4.84 -1.80 6.00
CA PHE A 31 5.86 -2.40 6.85
C PHE A 31 6.10 -1.59 8.13
N LYS A 32 6.20 -0.26 8.03
CA LYS A 32 6.37 0.60 9.21
C LYS A 32 5.20 0.48 10.16
N THR A 33 3.98 0.44 9.64
CA THR A 33 2.73 0.29 10.41
C THR A 33 2.67 -1.06 11.11
N ILE A 34 3.07 -2.16 10.47
CA ILE A 34 3.13 -3.49 11.11
C ILE A 34 4.06 -3.46 12.32
N VAL A 35 5.29 -2.95 12.16
CA VAL A 35 6.25 -2.85 13.27
C VAL A 35 5.69 -1.99 14.41
N TRP A 36 5.05 -0.87 14.08
CA TRP A 36 4.44 0.01 15.07
C TRP A 36 3.28 -0.66 15.82
N LEU A 37 2.39 -1.36 15.11
CA LEU A 37 1.27 -2.08 15.70
C LEU A 37 1.74 -3.21 16.62
N VAL A 38 2.80 -3.92 16.26
CA VAL A 38 3.41 -4.94 17.12
C VAL A 38 3.95 -4.32 18.42
N LEU A 39 4.67 -3.20 18.32
CA LEU A 39 5.21 -2.50 19.49
C LEU A 39 4.10 -1.98 20.41
N ILE A 40 3.07 -1.31 19.86
CA ILE A 40 1.92 -0.86 20.64
C ILE A 40 1.22 -2.06 21.28
N GLY A 41 0.98 -3.13 20.50
CA GLY A 41 0.32 -4.34 20.97
C GLY A 41 1.06 -4.96 22.16
N LEU A 42 2.39 -4.99 22.11
CA LEU A 42 3.22 -5.49 23.21
C LEU A 42 3.10 -4.61 24.46
N ILE A 43 3.16 -3.29 24.30
CA ILE A 43 3.01 -2.34 25.41
C ILE A 43 1.62 -2.48 26.06
N VAL A 44 0.58 -2.57 25.25
CA VAL A 44 -0.81 -2.70 25.72
C VAL A 44 -1.04 -4.05 26.40
N ALA A 45 -0.42 -5.13 25.90
CA ALA A 45 -0.47 -6.43 26.54
C ALA A 45 0.09 -6.42 27.97
N LEU A 46 1.12 -5.61 28.23
CA LEU A 46 1.76 -5.49 29.54
C LEU A 46 1.01 -4.56 30.49
N ILE A 47 0.49 -3.43 30.00
CA ILE A 47 -0.14 -2.40 30.85
C ILE A 47 -1.64 -2.65 31.05
N ALA A 48 -2.35 -3.06 30.00
CA ALA A 48 -3.81 -3.15 30.00
C ALA A 48 -4.29 -4.26 29.05
N PRO A 49 -4.16 -5.54 29.45
CA PRO A 49 -4.49 -6.68 28.58
C PRO A 49 -5.95 -6.71 28.14
N GLY A 50 -6.87 -6.09 28.91
CA GLY A 50 -8.29 -5.97 28.52
C GLY A 50 -8.52 -5.11 27.27
N MET A 51 -7.59 -4.23 26.89
CA MET A 51 -7.70 -3.38 25.71
C MET A 51 -7.03 -3.99 24.46
N LEU A 52 -6.41 -5.16 24.57
CA LEU A 52 -5.75 -5.84 23.45
C LEU A 52 -6.70 -6.06 22.27
N PHE A 53 -7.97 -6.37 22.53
CA PHE A 53 -8.96 -6.62 21.50
C PHE A 53 -9.25 -5.37 20.65
N VAL A 54 -9.28 -4.20 21.28
CA VAL A 54 -9.51 -2.91 20.61
C VAL A 54 -8.29 -2.54 19.77
N VAL A 55 -7.09 -2.65 20.33
CA VAL A 55 -5.83 -2.32 19.64
C VAL A 55 -5.57 -3.27 18.48
N GLY A 56 -5.81 -4.57 18.68
CA GLY A 56 -5.73 -5.58 17.63
C GLY A 56 -6.77 -5.37 16.54
N GLY A 57 -8.02 -5.05 16.90
CA GLY A 57 -9.10 -4.77 15.95
C GLY A 57 -8.81 -3.55 15.08
N ILE A 58 -8.41 -2.42 15.69
CA ILE A 58 -8.02 -1.21 14.95
C ILE A 58 -6.80 -1.48 14.08
N GLY A 59 -5.79 -2.17 14.61
CA GLY A 59 -4.60 -2.55 13.85
C GLY A 59 -4.94 -3.41 12.63
N PHE A 60 -5.83 -4.39 12.79
CA PHE A 60 -6.29 -5.23 11.70
C PHE A 60 -7.04 -4.45 10.62
N VAL A 61 -7.90 -3.51 11.00
CA VAL A 61 -8.61 -2.64 10.04
C VAL A 61 -7.61 -1.80 9.24
N ILE A 62 -6.64 -1.18 9.91
CA ILE A 62 -5.61 -0.36 9.26
C ILE A 62 -4.79 -1.20 8.27
N LEU A 63 -4.35 -2.39 8.68
CA LEU A 63 -3.59 -3.29 7.82
C LEU A 63 -4.42 -3.80 6.63
N SER A 64 -5.72 -4.07 6.83
CA SER A 64 -6.62 -4.49 5.76
C SER A 64 -6.82 -3.40 4.72
N VAL A 65 -6.96 -2.13 5.15
CA VAL A 65 -7.06 -0.98 4.24
C VAL A 65 -5.76 -0.79 3.45
N LEU A 66 -4.61 -0.83 4.13
CA LEU A 66 -3.30 -0.71 3.49
C LEU A 66 -3.03 -1.86 2.50
N GLY A 67 -3.31 -3.10 2.91
CA GLY A 67 -3.21 -4.27 2.04
C GLY A 67 -4.17 -4.19 0.86
N GLY A 68 -5.40 -3.73 1.09
CA GLY A 68 -6.39 -3.48 0.04
C GLY A 68 -5.92 -2.45 -0.98
N LEU A 69 -5.31 -1.34 -0.54
CA LEU A 69 -4.73 -0.34 -1.43
C LEU A 69 -3.57 -0.89 -2.26
N VAL A 70 -2.71 -1.74 -1.67
CA VAL A 70 -1.64 -2.42 -2.40
C VAL A 70 -2.22 -3.34 -3.48
N LEU A 71 -3.23 -4.15 -3.13
CA LEU A 71 -3.90 -5.03 -4.09
C LEU A 71 -4.58 -4.23 -5.21
N LEU A 72 -5.29 -3.15 -4.87
CA LEU A 72 -5.93 -2.28 -5.86
C LEU A 72 -4.91 -1.71 -6.86
N THR A 73 -3.75 -1.30 -6.35
CA THR A 73 -2.67 -0.73 -7.16
C THR A 73 -2.05 -1.80 -8.07
N LEU A 74 -1.86 -3.03 -7.57
CA LEU A 74 -1.41 -4.17 -8.39
C LEU A 74 -2.41 -4.53 -9.47
N PHE A 75 -3.70 -4.64 -9.13
CA PHE A 75 -4.75 -4.90 -10.11
C PHE A 75 -4.83 -3.80 -11.16
N GLY A 76 -4.76 -2.53 -10.75
CA GLY A 76 -4.71 -1.40 -11.69
C GLY A 76 -3.52 -1.46 -12.64
N PHE A 77 -2.35 -1.87 -12.16
CA PHE A 77 -1.16 -2.05 -13.00
C PHE A 77 -1.36 -3.15 -14.04
N PHE A 78 -1.80 -4.35 -13.63
CA PHE A 78 -2.02 -5.46 -14.57
C PHE A 78 -3.15 -5.20 -15.58
N PHE A 79 -4.17 -4.43 -15.20
CA PHE A 79 -5.29 -4.10 -16.10
C PHE A 79 -4.93 -3.00 -17.11
N LEU A 80 -4.03 -2.07 -16.74
CA LEU A 80 -3.56 -0.99 -17.62
C LEU A 80 -2.66 -1.49 -18.77
N ASP A 81 -1.86 -2.54 -18.54
CA ASP A 81 -1.01 -3.17 -19.57
C ASP A 81 -1.77 -4.20 -20.45
N GLY A 82 -3.02 -4.52 -20.11
CA GLY A 82 -3.81 -5.56 -20.77
C GLY A 82 -4.64 -5.11 -21.98
N ASP A 83 -4.81 -3.80 -22.18
CA ASP A 83 -5.48 -3.13 -23.31
C ASP A 83 -4.46 -2.49 -24.26
#